data_AF-A0A1H7G6F1-F1
#
_entry.id   AF-A0A1H7G6F1-F1
#
_cell.length_a   1.000
_cell.length_b   1.000
_cell.length_c   1.000
_cell.angle_alpha   90.00
_cell.angle_beta   90.00
_cell.angle_gamma   90.00
#
_symmetry.space_group_name_H-M   'P 1'
#
loop_
_entity.id
_entity.type
_entity.pdbx_description
1 polymer ?
#
loop_
_entity_poly.entity_id
_entity_poly.type
_entity_poly.pdbx_seq_one_letter_code
_entity_poly.pdbx_strand_id
1 'polypeptide(L)'
;MEQIALILIYIHAFFGGIGLLAGLISIIGKKGKFYHRKSGVVFSVAMFISALIAIPITLLPNHKNLLLNLLSIFTIYLVISGNRILRFKKHHTLGTTDITITIIMGLIFFGMISIGIFYRVQEIPKSTLFFFFGGFGVMATIRDIKLYKTFKTNPRGYLSNHIGKMSGAYGAAVTAFLLAALDSSTLWIWLTPSIITLIFVTFWRRKIT
;
A
#
# COMPACT_ATOMS: atom_id res chain seq x y z
N MET A 1 13.81 20.48 16.27
CA MET A 1 12.91 19.74 15.36
C MET A 1 13.67 18.81 14.43
N GLU A 2 14.77 19.24 13.80
CA GLU A 2 15.56 18.39 12.89
C GLU A 2 16.10 17.10 13.52
N GLN A 3 16.62 17.17 14.76
CA GLN A 3 17.10 15.96 15.45
C GLN A 3 15.99 14.92 15.66
N ILE A 4 14.75 15.37 15.92
CA ILE A 4 13.58 14.49 16.04
C ILE A 4 13.25 13.88 14.67
N ALA A 5 13.26 14.69 13.60
CA ALA A 5 13.04 14.21 12.24
C ALA A 5 14.04 13.11 11.86
N LEU A 6 15.33 13.33 12.15
CA LEU A 6 16.39 12.37 11.85
C LEU A 6 16.19 11.04 12.59
N ILE A 7 15.86 11.08 13.89
CA ILE A 7 15.56 9.87 14.67
C ILE A 7 14.38 9.12 14.06
N LEU A 8 13.29 9.82 13.73
CA LEU A 8 12.12 9.18 13.12
C LEU A 8 12.43 8.59 11.75
N ILE A 9 13.24 9.26 10.92
CA ILE A 9 13.68 8.76 9.60
C ILE A 9 14.47 7.47 9.76
N TYR A 10 15.40 7.38 10.71
CA TYR A 10 16.16 6.15 10.94
C TYR A 10 15.25 5.00 11.40
N ILE A 11 14.31 5.26 12.32
CA ILE A 11 13.37 4.23 12.77
C ILE A 11 12.46 3.80 11.60
N HIS A 12 11.94 4.75 10.81
CA HIS A 12 11.15 4.49 9.61
C HIS A 12 11.90 3.59 8.62
N ALA A 13 13.15 3.95 8.30
CA ALA A 13 14.01 3.23 7.37
C ALA A 13 14.36 1.83 7.89
N PHE A 14 14.62 1.67 9.19
CA PHE A 14 14.89 0.38 9.81
C PHE A 14 13.70 -0.59 9.66
N PHE A 15 12.49 -0.15 10.04
CA PHE A 15 11.29 -0.98 9.85
C PHE A 15 10.95 -1.18 8.37
N GLY A 16 11.21 -0.19 7.51
CA GLY A 16 11.05 -0.31 6.07
C GLY A 16 11.96 -1.40 5.48
N GLY A 17 13.23 -1.44 5.89
CA GLY A 17 14.19 -2.47 5.48
C GLY A 17 13.79 -3.87 5.94
N ILE A 18 13.39 -4.04 7.21
CA ILE A 18 12.82 -5.30 7.71
C ILE A 18 11.61 -5.72 6.89
N GLY A 19 10.72 -4.76 6.60
CA GLY A 19 9.54 -4.96 5.76
C GLY A 19 9.92 -5.51 4.40
N LEU A 20 10.83 -4.85 3.67
CA LEU A 20 11.26 -5.27 2.34
C LEU A 20 11.87 -6.68 2.33
N LEU A 21 12.76 -6.99 3.27
CA LEU A 21 13.35 -8.33 3.35
C LEU A 21 12.28 -9.40 3.64
N ALA A 22 11.40 -9.15 4.60
CA ALA A 22 10.31 -10.07 4.92
C ALA A 22 9.31 -10.21 3.76
N GLY A 23 9.02 -9.13 3.04
CA GLY A 23 8.18 -9.12 1.86
C GLY A 23 8.76 -10.00 0.74
N LEU A 24 10.06 -9.88 0.49
CA LEU A 24 10.77 -10.71 -0.49
C LEU A 24 10.71 -12.20 -0.12
N ILE A 25 10.99 -12.54 1.14
CA ILE A 25 10.88 -13.92 1.65
C ILE A 25 9.44 -14.44 1.46
N SER A 26 8.43 -13.59 1.68
CA SER A 26 7.02 -13.95 1.49
C SER A 26 6.66 -14.17 0.02
N ILE A 27 7.26 -13.41 -0.88
CA ILE A 27 7.09 -13.50 -2.33
C ILE A 27 7.72 -14.78 -2.88
N ILE A 28 8.92 -15.15 -2.45
CA ILE A 28 9.62 -16.37 -2.90
C ILE A 28 9.01 -17.62 -2.23
N GLY A 29 8.59 -17.49 -0.97
CA GLY A 29 8.00 -18.60 -0.22
C GLY A 29 6.72 -19.17 -0.85
N LYS A 30 6.57 -20.50 -0.75
CA LYS A 30 5.37 -21.22 -1.21
C LYS A 30 4.11 -20.63 -0.56
N LYS A 31 3.18 -20.15 -1.39
CA LYS A 31 1.96 -19.45 -0.93
C LYS A 31 1.17 -20.28 0.06
N GLY A 32 0.80 -19.65 1.18
CA GLY A 32 0.08 -20.29 2.27
C GLY A 32 0.90 -21.29 3.11
N LYS A 33 2.20 -21.48 2.90
CA LYS A 33 3.09 -22.29 3.77
C LYS A 33 3.83 -21.43 4.79
N PHE A 34 4.63 -22.08 5.65
CA PHE A 34 5.29 -21.47 6.81
C PHE A 34 6.03 -20.17 6.48
N TYR A 35 7.00 -20.22 5.56
CA TYR A 35 7.79 -19.04 5.19
C TYR A 35 6.93 -17.89 4.69
N HIS A 36 6.00 -18.14 3.75
CA HIS A 36 5.08 -17.12 3.25
C HIS A 36 4.23 -16.48 4.36
N ARG A 37 3.65 -17.29 5.25
CA ARG A 37 2.78 -16.79 6.33
C ARG A 37 3.56 -16.01 7.38
N LYS A 38 4.68 -16.54 7.88
CA LYS A 38 5.47 -15.91 8.93
C LYS A 38 6.11 -14.61 8.44
N SER A 39 6.78 -14.65 7.29
CA SER A 39 7.38 -13.44 6.70
C SER A 39 6.31 -12.45 6.24
N GLY A 40 5.14 -12.89 5.78
CA GLY A 40 4.01 -12.01 5.45
C GLY A 40 3.48 -11.24 6.66
N VAL A 41 3.46 -11.87 7.85
CA VAL A 41 3.11 -11.18 9.10
C VAL A 41 4.18 -10.17 9.48
N VAL A 42 5.47 -10.54 9.42
CA VAL A 42 6.59 -9.61 9.69
C VAL A 42 6.56 -8.42 8.74
N PHE A 43 6.39 -8.65 7.44
CA PHE A 43 6.20 -7.61 6.42
C PHE A 43 5.07 -6.66 6.82
N SER A 44 3.92 -7.21 7.20
CA SER A 44 2.74 -6.40 7.54
C SER A 44 2.98 -5.52 8.76
N VAL A 45 3.53 -6.08 9.84
CA VAL A 45 3.79 -5.32 11.07
C VAL A 45 4.85 -4.26 10.82
N ALA A 46 5.97 -4.64 10.19
CA ALA A 46 7.07 -3.72 9.91
C ALA A 46 6.63 -2.57 8.99
N MET A 47 5.89 -2.87 7.91
CA MET A 47 5.38 -1.84 7.00
C MET A 47 4.34 -0.92 7.66
N PHE A 48 3.48 -1.46 8.53
CA PHE A 48 2.53 -0.64 9.27
C PHE A 48 3.25 0.35 10.19
N ILE A 49 4.23 -0.12 10.98
CA ILE A 49 5.02 0.74 11.88
C ILE A 49 5.80 1.78 11.06
N SER A 50 6.49 1.34 10.01
CA SER A 50 7.26 2.23 9.13
C SER A 50 6.37 3.33 8.54
N ALA A 51 5.22 2.99 7.97
CA ALA A 51 4.28 3.96 7.40
C ALA A 51 3.65 4.87 8.47
N LEU A 52 3.38 4.37 9.68
CA LEU A 52 2.87 5.17 10.78
C LEU A 52 3.87 6.25 11.21
N ILE A 53 5.17 5.93 11.22
CA ILE A 53 6.25 6.88 11.54
C ILE A 53 6.45 7.91 10.42
N ALA A 54 6.20 7.56 9.16
CA ALA A 54 6.32 8.49 8.03
C ALA A 54 5.27 9.62 8.06
N ILE A 55 4.11 9.41 8.70
CA ILE A 55 3.07 10.43 8.81
C ILE A 55 3.57 11.69 9.53
N PRO A 56 4.08 11.64 10.78
CA PRO A 56 4.59 12.84 11.44
C PRO A 56 5.82 13.41 10.73
N ILE A 57 6.72 12.59 10.18
CA ILE A 57 7.90 13.08 9.42
C ILE A 57 7.46 14.04 8.31
N THR A 58 6.48 13.62 7.51
CA THR A 58 5.99 14.38 6.34
C THR A 58 5.16 15.61 6.69
N LEU A 59 4.98 15.92 7.98
CA LEU A 59 4.30 17.11 8.50
C LEU A 59 5.26 18.06 9.24
N LEU A 60 6.47 17.60 9.59
CA LEU A 60 7.47 18.43 10.26
C LEU A 60 7.95 19.58 9.36
N PRO A 61 8.36 20.73 9.96
CA PRO A 61 9.04 21.80 9.21
C PRO A 61 10.20 21.24 8.39
N ASN A 62 10.44 21.78 7.19
CA ASN A 62 11.47 21.34 6.22
C ASN A 62 11.29 19.94 5.60
N HIS A 63 10.40 19.10 6.14
CA HIS A 63 10.12 17.74 5.62
C HIS A 63 8.69 17.59 5.06
N LYS A 64 7.95 18.70 4.96
CA LYS A 64 6.55 18.71 4.51
C LYS A 64 6.40 18.14 3.11
N ASN A 65 5.63 17.07 2.99
CA ASN A 65 5.35 16.45 1.70
C ASN A 65 4.00 15.74 1.70
N LEU A 66 2.98 16.41 1.13
CA LEU A 66 1.61 15.90 1.09
C LEU A 66 1.49 14.56 0.36
N LEU A 67 2.22 14.37 -0.75
CA LEU A 67 2.18 13.12 -1.51
C LEU A 67 2.70 11.96 -0.65
N LEU A 68 3.86 12.11 -0.01
CA LEU A 68 4.44 11.07 0.85
C LEU A 68 3.59 10.81 2.09
N ASN A 69 2.93 11.84 2.64
CA ASN A 69 1.98 11.69 3.74
C ASN A 69 0.80 10.80 3.33
N LEU A 70 0.16 11.09 2.20
CA LEU A 70 -0.94 10.28 1.66
C LEU A 70 -0.50 8.86 1.29
N LEU A 71 0.73 8.69 0.79
CA LEU A 71 1.29 7.36 0.49
C LEU A 71 1.55 6.51 1.74
N SER A 72 1.84 7.16 2.87
CA SER A 72 1.95 6.49 4.16
C SER A 72 0.59 5.93 4.59
N ILE A 73 -0.47 6.73 4.48
CA ILE A 73 -1.86 6.31 4.74
C ILE A 73 -2.31 5.21 3.76
N PHE A 74 -1.98 5.37 2.49
CA PHE A 74 -2.23 4.37 1.45
C PHE A 74 -1.59 3.02 1.79
N THR A 75 -0.33 3.00 2.22
CA THR A 75 0.39 1.79 2.60
C THR A 75 -0.25 1.13 3.82
N ILE A 76 -0.62 1.92 4.83
CA ILE A 76 -1.36 1.45 6.01
C ILE A 76 -2.67 0.77 5.58
N TYR A 77 -3.46 1.41 4.71
CA TYR A 77 -4.70 0.83 4.20
C TYR A 77 -4.47 -0.51 3.48
N LEU A 78 -3.49 -0.59 2.59
CA LEU A 78 -3.19 -1.82 1.85
C LEU A 78 -2.81 -2.96 2.79
N VAL A 79 -1.94 -2.71 3.77
CA VAL A 79 -1.49 -3.72 4.72
C VAL A 79 -2.62 -4.16 5.66
N ILE A 80 -3.33 -3.21 6.28
CA ILE A 80 -4.42 -3.54 7.22
C ILE A 80 -5.53 -4.29 6.47
N SER A 81 -6.06 -3.69 5.41
CA SER A 81 -7.20 -4.27 4.71
C SER A 81 -6.81 -5.55 3.98
N GLY A 82 -5.58 -5.64 3.43
CA GLY A 82 -5.04 -6.86 2.83
C GLY A 82 -5.00 -8.04 3.78
N ASN A 83 -4.62 -7.83 5.04
CA ASN A 83 -4.64 -8.87 6.06
C ASN A 83 -6.06 -9.19 6.55
N ARG A 84 -6.88 -8.17 6.78
CA ARG A 84 -8.26 -8.36 7.27
C ARG A 84 -9.12 -9.17 6.30
N ILE A 85 -8.87 -9.01 5.00
CA ILE A 85 -9.56 -9.77 3.95
C ILE A 85 -9.40 -11.29 4.07
N LEU A 86 -8.34 -11.78 4.73
CA LEU A 86 -8.17 -13.21 4.97
C LEU A 86 -9.20 -13.79 5.95
N ARG A 87 -9.93 -12.96 6.73
CA ARG A 87 -11.01 -13.42 7.62
C ARG A 87 -12.17 -14.05 6.85
N PHE A 88 -12.43 -13.57 5.63
CA PHE A 88 -13.45 -14.12 4.74
C PHE A 88 -13.19 -15.58 4.38
N LYS A 89 -11.95 -16.09 4.49
CA LYS A 89 -11.63 -17.50 4.29
C LYS A 89 -12.37 -18.44 5.27
N LYS A 90 -12.50 -18.03 6.52
CA LYS A 90 -13.02 -18.88 7.61
C LYS A 90 -14.45 -18.50 7.96
N HIS A 91 -14.69 -17.22 8.21
CA HIS A 91 -15.93 -16.79 8.85
C HIS A 91 -17.00 -16.37 7.84
N HIS A 92 -16.64 -16.02 6.61
CA HIS A 92 -17.57 -15.46 5.61
C HIS A 92 -18.48 -14.38 6.21
N THR A 93 -17.94 -13.53 7.08
CA THR A 93 -18.66 -12.42 7.70
C THR A 93 -17.98 -11.10 7.38
N LEU A 94 -18.81 -10.09 7.14
CA LEU A 94 -18.37 -8.71 6.92
C LEU A 94 -18.43 -7.96 8.25
N GLY A 95 -17.29 -7.42 8.70
CA GLY A 95 -17.23 -6.57 9.89
C GLY A 95 -17.55 -5.12 9.57
N THR A 96 -18.16 -4.40 10.51
CA THR A 96 -18.39 -2.94 10.40
C THR A 96 -17.08 -2.19 10.20
N THR A 97 -16.00 -2.62 10.88
CA THR A 97 -14.65 -2.05 10.71
C THR A 97 -14.15 -2.15 9.27
N ASP A 98 -14.46 -3.23 8.54
CA ASP A 98 -14.02 -3.42 7.15
C ASP A 98 -14.70 -2.39 6.23
N ILE A 99 -16.00 -2.15 6.46
CA ILE A 99 -16.78 -1.13 5.75
C ILE A 99 -16.25 0.27 6.07
N THR A 100 -16.06 0.60 7.34
CA THR A 100 -15.58 1.91 7.79
C THR A 100 -14.21 2.24 7.19
N ILE A 101 -13.26 1.31 7.26
CA ILE A 101 -11.93 1.49 6.65
C ILE A 101 -12.05 1.73 5.15
N THR A 102 -12.83 0.91 4.43
CA THR A 102 -12.99 1.04 2.97
C THR A 102 -13.62 2.37 2.58
N ILE A 103 -14.64 2.86 3.30
CA ILE A 103 -15.31 4.14 2.99
C ILE A 103 -14.37 5.32 3.25
N ILE A 104 -13.76 5.39 4.44
CA ILE A 104 -12.85 6.49 4.80
C ILE A 104 -11.69 6.57 3.81
N MET A 105 -11.07 5.43 3.49
CA MET A 105 -9.95 5.39 2.56
C MET A 105 -10.40 5.71 1.13
N GLY A 106 -11.61 5.31 0.74
CA GLY A 106 -12.19 5.70 -0.55
C GLY A 106 -12.31 7.21 -0.70
N LEU A 107 -12.78 7.91 0.34
CA LEU A 107 -12.85 9.37 0.36
C LEU A 107 -11.47 10.01 0.30
N ILE A 108 -10.50 9.51 1.06
CA ILE A 108 -9.11 10.00 1.04
C ILE A 108 -8.50 9.86 -0.36
N PHE A 109 -8.65 8.70 -1.01
CA PHE A 109 -8.11 8.47 -2.35
C PHE A 109 -8.83 9.27 -3.43
N PHE A 110 -10.13 9.49 -3.28
CA PHE A 110 -10.85 10.42 -4.17
C PHE A 110 -10.34 11.85 -3.99
N GLY A 111 -10.13 12.30 -2.75
CA GLY A 111 -9.48 13.58 -2.46
C GLY A 111 -8.07 13.69 -3.06
N MET A 112 -7.30 12.60 -3.04
CA MET A 112 -5.99 12.53 -3.69
C MET A 112 -6.07 12.76 -5.21
N ILE A 113 -7.10 12.21 -5.87
CA ILE A 113 -7.38 12.49 -7.30
C ILE A 113 -7.74 13.97 -7.48
N SER A 114 -8.62 14.52 -6.65
CA SER A 114 -9.01 15.94 -6.72
C SER A 114 -7.81 16.88 -6.55
N ILE A 115 -6.89 16.58 -5.64
CA ILE A 115 -5.62 17.31 -5.48
C ILE A 115 -4.76 17.19 -6.75
N GLY A 116 -4.71 16.00 -7.36
CA GLY A 116 -4.02 15.79 -8.63
C GLY A 116 -4.58 16.67 -9.77
N ILE A 117 -5.91 16.81 -9.86
CA ILE A 117 -6.57 17.71 -10.82
C ILE A 117 -6.17 19.15 -10.55
N PHE A 118 -6.27 19.59 -9.30
CA PHE A 118 -5.90 20.94 -8.90
C PHE A 118 -4.42 21.25 -9.23
N TYR A 119 -3.51 20.34 -8.88
CA TYR A 119 -2.08 20.50 -9.19
C TYR A 119 -1.81 20.50 -10.69
N ARG A 120 -2.58 19.75 -11.48
CA ARG A 120 -2.44 19.77 -12.94
C ARG A 120 -2.86 21.10 -13.54
N VAL A 121 -3.97 21.68 -13.08
CA VAL A 121 -4.46 22.99 -13.55
C VAL A 121 -3.50 24.11 -13.17
N GLN A 122 -2.89 24.02 -11.98
CA GLN A 122 -1.91 25.00 -11.48
C GLN A 122 -0.47 24.73 -11.96
N GLU A 123 -0.27 23.78 -12.87
CA GLU A 123 1.05 23.35 -13.37
C GLU A 123 2.05 22.95 -12.26
N ILE A 124 1.55 22.51 -11.11
CA ILE A 124 2.36 22.07 -9.98
C ILE A 124 2.97 20.69 -10.31
N PRO A 125 4.29 20.51 -10.11
CA PRO A 125 4.95 19.23 -10.34
C PRO A 125 4.32 18.07 -9.58
N LYS A 126 4.54 16.84 -10.05
CA LYS A 126 4.07 15.58 -9.43
C LYS A 126 2.54 15.35 -9.45
N SER A 127 1.76 16.21 -10.11
CA SER A 127 0.30 16.01 -10.31
C SER A 127 -0.06 14.62 -10.82
N THR A 128 0.71 14.07 -11.78
CA THR A 128 0.54 12.71 -12.31
C THR A 128 0.62 11.62 -11.24
N LEU A 129 1.44 11.79 -10.21
CA LEU A 129 1.59 10.81 -9.12
C LEU A 129 0.34 10.78 -8.22
N PHE A 130 -0.28 11.95 -7.98
CA PHE A 130 -1.55 12.03 -7.26
C PHE A 130 -2.65 11.26 -7.97
N PHE A 131 -2.77 11.42 -9.29
CA PHE A 131 -3.70 10.62 -10.11
C PHE A 131 -3.39 9.12 -10.05
N PHE A 132 -2.13 8.75 -10.20
CA PHE A 132 -1.72 7.36 -10.26
C PHE A 132 -2.05 6.61 -8.96
N PHE A 133 -1.60 7.13 -7.82
CA PHE A 133 -1.83 6.48 -6.52
C PHE A 133 -3.25 6.66 -6.01
N GLY A 134 -3.88 7.82 -6.27
CA GLY A 134 -5.29 8.05 -5.95
C GLY A 134 -6.21 7.10 -6.73
N GLY A 135 -5.98 6.97 -8.04
CA GLY A 135 -6.70 6.02 -8.90
C GLY A 135 -6.51 4.57 -8.46
N PHE A 136 -5.27 4.17 -8.13
CA PHE A 136 -5.02 2.83 -7.58
C PHE A 136 -5.74 2.62 -6.24
N GLY A 137 -5.74 3.62 -5.36
CA GLY A 137 -6.42 3.58 -4.07
C GLY A 137 -7.93 3.39 -4.23
N VAL A 138 -8.57 4.19 -5.09
CA VAL A 138 -10.00 4.06 -5.42
C VAL A 138 -10.30 2.69 -6.03
N MET A 139 -9.45 2.21 -6.96
CA MET A 139 -9.60 0.86 -7.50
C MET A 139 -9.56 -0.21 -6.39
N ALA A 140 -8.65 -0.07 -5.42
CA ALA A 140 -8.52 -1.00 -4.31
C ALA A 140 -9.78 -1.01 -3.41
N THR A 141 -10.38 0.15 -3.14
CA THR A 141 -11.61 0.24 -2.33
C THR A 141 -12.85 -0.25 -3.08
N ILE A 142 -12.95 0.00 -4.40
CA ILE A 142 -14.00 -0.58 -5.25
C ILE A 142 -13.93 -2.12 -5.21
N ARG A 143 -12.73 -2.68 -5.24
CA ARG A 143 -12.54 -4.14 -5.15
C ARG A 143 -12.95 -4.71 -3.79
N ASP A 144 -12.78 -3.96 -2.70
CA ASP A 144 -13.31 -4.36 -1.40
C ASP A 144 -14.83 -4.41 -1.43
N ILE A 145 -15.48 -3.35 -1.93
CA ILE A 145 -16.95 -3.30 -2.05
C ILE A 145 -17.46 -4.46 -2.90
N LYS A 146 -16.79 -4.76 -4.02
CA LYS A 146 -17.13 -5.94 -4.85
C LYS A 146 -17.00 -7.24 -4.07
N LEU A 147 -15.93 -7.42 -3.29
CA LEU A 147 -15.78 -8.59 -2.44
C LEU A 147 -16.88 -8.66 -1.37
N TYR A 148 -17.20 -7.56 -0.70
CA TYR A 148 -18.24 -7.51 0.34
C TYR A 148 -19.62 -7.91 -0.20
N LYS A 149 -19.89 -7.65 -1.49
CA LYS A 149 -21.13 -8.06 -2.16
C LYS A 149 -21.10 -9.51 -2.67
N THR A 150 -19.93 -10.07 -2.92
CA THR A 150 -19.78 -11.36 -3.65
C THR A 150 -19.08 -12.47 -2.87
N PHE A 151 -18.63 -12.22 -1.63
CA PHE A 151 -17.84 -13.21 -0.88
C PHE A 151 -18.56 -14.55 -0.65
N LYS A 152 -19.91 -14.57 -0.69
CA LYS A 152 -20.71 -15.79 -0.58
C LYS A 152 -20.71 -16.64 -1.87
N THR A 153 -20.59 -16.00 -3.03
CA THR A 153 -20.67 -16.66 -4.35
C THR A 153 -19.30 -16.79 -5.02
N ASN A 154 -18.30 -16.03 -4.58
CA ASN A 154 -16.94 -16.07 -5.07
C ASN A 154 -15.96 -16.47 -3.93
N PRO A 155 -15.79 -17.78 -3.66
CA PRO A 155 -15.00 -18.27 -2.52
C PRO A 155 -13.50 -17.97 -2.64
N ARG A 156 -13.01 -17.52 -3.80
CA ARG A 156 -11.59 -17.16 -4.02
C ARG A 156 -11.35 -15.66 -4.15
N GLY A 157 -12.41 -14.84 -4.14
CA GLY A 157 -12.32 -13.39 -4.29
C GLY A 157 -11.43 -12.73 -3.23
N TYR A 158 -11.47 -13.23 -1.98
CA TYR A 158 -10.65 -12.72 -0.89
C TYR A 158 -9.14 -12.89 -1.20
N LEU A 159 -8.74 -13.99 -1.82
CA LEU A 159 -7.33 -14.26 -2.13
C LEU A 159 -6.85 -13.33 -3.25
N SER A 160 -7.69 -13.06 -4.24
CA SER A 160 -7.41 -12.09 -5.32
C SER A 160 -7.20 -10.67 -4.79
N ASN A 161 -8.00 -10.26 -3.80
CA ASN A 161 -7.80 -8.96 -3.15
C ASN A 161 -6.57 -8.95 -2.22
N HIS A 162 -6.34 -10.02 -1.45
CA HIS A 162 -5.13 -10.15 -0.62
C HIS A 162 -3.86 -10.01 -1.45
N ILE A 163 -3.74 -10.77 -2.54
CA ILE A 163 -2.59 -10.70 -3.46
C ILE A 163 -2.40 -9.27 -3.98
N GLY A 164 -3.49 -8.63 -4.41
CA GLY A 164 -3.43 -7.26 -4.92
C GLY A 164 -2.89 -6.26 -3.91
N LYS A 165 -3.42 -6.28 -2.69
CA LYS A 165 -3.07 -5.31 -1.66
C LYS A 165 -1.67 -5.54 -1.09
N MET A 166 -1.33 -6.79 -0.78
CA MET A 166 -0.02 -7.10 -0.23
C MET A 166 1.10 -6.84 -1.24
N SER A 167 0.89 -7.20 -2.51
CA SER A 167 1.86 -6.90 -3.57
C SER A 167 1.93 -5.41 -3.85
N GLY A 168 0.79 -4.70 -3.83
CA GLY A 168 0.74 -3.23 -3.97
C GLY A 168 1.52 -2.51 -2.86
N ALA A 169 1.35 -2.94 -1.61
CA ALA A 169 2.12 -2.39 -0.48
C ALA A 169 3.62 -2.65 -0.63
N TYR A 170 4.00 -3.85 -1.10
CA TYR A 170 5.40 -4.18 -1.38
C TYR A 170 5.97 -3.32 -2.51
N GLY A 171 5.23 -3.17 -3.61
CA GLY A 171 5.63 -2.30 -4.73
C GLY A 171 5.82 -0.85 -4.30
N ALA A 172 4.91 -0.30 -3.50
CA ALA A 172 5.02 1.04 -2.95
C ALA A 172 6.25 1.19 -2.03
N ALA A 173 6.55 0.19 -1.21
CA ALA A 173 7.75 0.18 -0.37
C ALA A 173 9.04 0.13 -1.20
N VAL A 174 9.08 -0.67 -2.28
CA VAL A 174 10.23 -0.72 -3.20
C VAL A 174 10.40 0.63 -3.90
N THR A 175 9.32 1.27 -4.37
CA THR A 175 9.38 2.63 -4.92
C THR A 175 9.96 3.62 -3.92
N ALA A 176 9.47 3.64 -2.68
CA ALA A 176 9.97 4.55 -1.65
C ALA A 176 11.45 4.33 -1.36
N PHE A 177 11.89 3.08 -1.26
CA PHE A 177 13.30 2.74 -1.05
C PHE A 177 14.19 3.17 -2.23
N LEU A 178 13.76 2.94 -3.48
CA LEU A 178 14.53 3.35 -4.66
C LEU A 178 14.64 4.88 -4.77
N LEU A 179 13.58 5.61 -4.46
CA LEU A 179 13.62 7.09 -4.44
C LEU A 179 14.66 7.60 -3.44
N ALA A 180 14.73 6.98 -2.26
CA ALA A 180 15.70 7.34 -1.23
C ALA A 180 17.13 6.90 -1.59
N ALA A 181 17.30 5.70 -2.17
CA ALA A 181 18.60 5.14 -2.49
C ALA A 181 19.27 5.79 -3.71
N LEU A 182 18.49 6.22 -4.70
CA LEU A 182 19.00 6.80 -5.95
C LEU A 182 19.07 8.33 -5.93
N ASP A 183 18.60 8.96 -4.84
CA ASP A 183 18.44 10.42 -4.71
C ASP A 183 17.83 11.07 -5.96
N SER A 184 16.80 10.41 -6.51
CA SER A 184 16.19 10.78 -7.78
C SER A 184 14.68 10.68 -7.70
N SER A 185 13.99 11.69 -8.23
CA SER A 185 12.54 11.74 -8.26
C SER A 185 11.96 11.61 -9.67
N THR A 186 12.69 10.98 -10.59
CA THR A 186 12.22 10.77 -11.97
C THR A 186 10.96 9.90 -11.99
N LEU A 187 10.06 10.17 -12.93
CA LEU A 187 8.78 9.46 -13.05
C LEU A 187 8.97 7.94 -13.20
N TRP A 188 10.06 7.50 -13.83
CA TRP A 188 10.36 6.07 -14.02
C TRP A 188 10.63 5.32 -12.71
N ILE A 189 11.26 5.96 -11.72
CA ILE A 189 11.49 5.33 -10.41
C ILE A 189 10.16 5.12 -9.68
N TRP A 190 9.20 6.04 -9.87
CA TRP A 190 7.86 5.91 -9.31
C TRP A 190 7.06 4.75 -9.93
N LEU A 191 7.10 4.63 -11.25
CA LEU A 191 6.20 3.73 -11.98
C LEU A 191 6.75 2.32 -12.16
N THR A 192 8.06 2.14 -12.27
CA THR A 192 8.68 0.83 -12.59
C THR A 192 8.29 -0.26 -11.58
N PRO A 193 8.42 -0.07 -10.25
CA PRO A 193 8.00 -1.09 -9.29
C PRO A 193 6.50 -1.39 -9.33
N SER A 194 5.69 -0.39 -9.66
CA SER A 194 4.24 -0.55 -9.81
C SER A 194 3.87 -1.40 -11.03
N ILE A 195 4.56 -1.22 -12.16
CA ILE A 195 4.38 -2.03 -13.36
C ILE A 195 4.76 -3.50 -13.09
N ILE A 196 5.92 -3.73 -12.46
CA ILE A 196 6.35 -5.08 -12.05
C ILE A 196 5.32 -5.72 -11.12
N THR A 197 4.83 -4.95 -10.15
CA THR A 197 3.80 -5.39 -9.20
C THR A 197 2.50 -5.76 -9.93
N LEU A 198 2.08 -4.98 -10.92
CA LEU A 198 0.88 -5.24 -11.71
C LEU A 198 0.99 -6.55 -12.50
N ILE A 199 2.14 -6.80 -13.13
CA ILE A 199 2.42 -8.05 -13.86
C ILE A 199 2.35 -9.24 -12.89
N PHE A 200 3.03 -9.14 -11.75
CA PHE A 200 3.04 -10.17 -10.71
C PHE A 200 1.63 -10.48 -10.18
N VAL A 201 0.86 -9.44 -9.86
CA VAL A 201 -0.52 -9.57 -9.36
C VAL A 201 -1.42 -10.22 -10.41
N THR A 202 -1.28 -9.85 -11.68
CA THR A 202 -2.09 -10.40 -12.77
C THR A 202 -1.80 -11.89 -12.96
N PHE A 203 -0.52 -12.28 -12.97
CA PHE A 203 -0.10 -13.67 -13.04
C PHE A 203 -0.69 -14.51 -11.90
N TRP A 204 -0.53 -14.07 -10.65
CA TRP A 204 -1.02 -14.83 -9.50
C TRP A 204 -2.54 -14.88 -9.39
N ARG A 205 -3.25 -13.83 -9.85
CA ARG A 205 -4.72 -13.84 -9.92
C ARG A 205 -5.26 -14.85 -10.92
N ARG A 206 -4.62 -14.96 -12.09
CA ARG A 206 -4.99 -15.98 -13.09
C ARG A 206 -4.78 -17.40 -12.56
N LYS A 207 -3.74 -17.61 -11.76
CA LYS A 207 -3.43 -18.92 -11.17
C LYS A 207 -4.43 -19.39 -10.09
N ILE A 208 -5.15 -18.46 -9.46
CA ILE A 208 -6.13 -18.80 -8.41
C ILE A 208 -7.57 -18.81 -8.90
N THR A 209 -7.85 -18.22 -10.07
CA THR A 209 -9.15 -18.31 -10.71
C THR A 209 -9.24 -19.68 -11.36
#